data_AF-A0A4Q5R1S1-F1
#
_entry.id   AF-A0A4Q5R1S1-F1
#
_cell.length_a   1.000
_cell.length_b   1.000
_cell.length_c   1.000
_cell.angle_alpha   90.00
_cell.angle_beta   90.00
_cell.angle_gamma   90.00
#
_symmetry.space_group_name_H-M   'P 1'
#
loop_
_entity.id
_entity.type
_entity.pdbx_description
1 polymer ?
#
loop_
_entity_poly.entity_id
_entity_poly.type
_entity_poly.pdbx_seq_one_letter_code
_entity_poly.pdbx_strand_id
1 'polypeptide(L)'
;MLGLGLTGCQADIDAPGASTGTANFSRYIAVGNSLTAGYGDNGLYLDGQVNSYPSMLAQQFAAAGGGSFTQPLFTTAQSNGSGYLRLAGFTATGAPITAAVATNLAVRTTTPQTLYTKYTDAINNLGVPGIKLADIQTPGYGSVQGNPFFERITPDNTPTQTYFQRIKAEAATATFFSCWLGNNDVLGYATAGGAVASSSITRTDTFNLKAVRIINALTSTGAKGVVSNIPDVTGIPFFTTVGPSARASFAAANVPTAAPFVYTTGVLAPGAANTRVTTATLGDIRAAGVGTLLLTLTSSPYIGLYGQPTGRYWRDFYRQATGSAPTGPVFGGFLTALGVDTTRAFGQSTLNPFPSTLVLDATEQAAVAAATTAFNSSLQAAATAKGLAYFDANSFFRGIASGTSVYNSVNNSASFITGNLFSLDGVHPTPRGYALVANGIIRAINTTYGSTIQPVNPTNYRGVLFP
;
A
#
# COMPACT_ATOMS: atom_id res chain seq x y z
N MET A 1 30.56 -57.95 -32.79
CA MET A 1 30.13 -56.72 -32.09
C MET A 1 28.86 -57.04 -31.33
N LEU A 2 28.97 -57.28 -30.01
CA LEU A 2 27.84 -57.50 -29.13
C LEU A 2 27.50 -56.12 -28.52
N GLY A 3 26.36 -55.56 -28.92
CA GLY A 3 25.90 -54.26 -28.42
C GLY A 3 25.31 -54.41 -27.02
N LEU A 4 25.97 -53.81 -26.03
CA LEU A 4 25.46 -53.69 -24.67
C LEU A 4 24.44 -52.53 -24.64
N GLY A 5 23.15 -52.87 -24.59
CA GLY A 5 22.08 -51.90 -24.41
C GLY A 5 21.92 -51.53 -22.93
N LEU A 6 22.40 -50.36 -22.53
CA LEU A 6 22.10 -49.77 -21.23
C LEU A 6 20.74 -49.08 -21.31
N THR A 7 19.68 -49.77 -20.85
CA THR A 7 18.40 -49.12 -20.55
C THR A 7 18.55 -48.39 -19.21
N GLY A 8 18.84 -47.09 -19.27
CA GLY A 8 18.75 -46.23 -18.10
C GLY A 8 17.29 -46.00 -17.75
N CYS A 9 16.82 -46.56 -16.62
CA CYS A 9 15.60 -46.07 -15.98
C CYS A 9 15.81 -44.60 -15.64
N GLN A 10 15.08 -43.71 -16.31
CA GLN A 10 14.97 -42.34 -15.88
C GLN A 10 14.28 -42.38 -14.51
N ALA A 11 15.05 -42.11 -13.44
CA ALA A 11 14.44 -41.89 -12.15
C ALA A 11 13.59 -40.63 -12.27
N ASP A 12 12.26 -40.81 -12.28
CA ASP A 12 11.36 -39.71 -11.94
C ASP A 12 11.69 -39.33 -10.50
N ILE A 13 12.50 -38.28 -10.36
CA ILE A 13 12.67 -37.63 -9.07
C ILE A 13 11.35 -36.90 -8.85
N ASP A 14 10.41 -37.57 -8.17
CA ASP A 14 9.23 -36.93 -7.62
C ASP A 14 9.71 -35.71 -6.83
N ALA A 15 9.32 -34.52 -7.29
CA ALA A 15 9.49 -33.33 -6.48
C ALA A 15 8.84 -33.62 -5.11
N PRO A 16 9.52 -33.33 -3.98
CA PRO A 16 8.96 -33.66 -2.68
C PRO A 16 7.56 -33.05 -2.57
N GLY A 17 6.57 -33.92 -2.35
CA GLY A 17 5.17 -33.55 -2.32
C GLY A 17 4.90 -32.42 -1.31
N ALA A 18 3.87 -31.62 -1.58
CA ALA A 18 3.46 -30.58 -0.65
C ALA A 18 2.90 -31.22 0.63
N SER A 19 3.46 -30.83 1.77
CA SER A 19 3.05 -31.29 3.10
C SER A 19 2.64 -30.11 3.97
N THR A 20 1.66 -30.33 4.84
CA THR A 20 1.22 -29.32 5.82
C THR A 20 2.14 -29.21 7.02
N GLY A 21 3.07 -30.15 7.22
CA GLY A 21 3.82 -30.27 8.46
C GLY A 21 2.85 -30.32 9.64
N THR A 22 3.00 -29.38 10.58
CA THR A 22 2.08 -29.26 11.73
C THR A 22 0.92 -28.27 11.50
N ALA A 23 0.82 -27.62 10.34
CA ALA A 23 -0.27 -26.71 10.00
C ALA A 23 -1.52 -27.45 9.50
N ASN A 24 -2.64 -26.73 9.39
CA ASN A 24 -3.89 -27.24 8.81
C ASN A 24 -4.55 -26.15 7.96
N PHE A 25 -4.49 -26.29 6.63
CA PHE A 25 -4.99 -25.29 5.68
C PHE A 25 -6.45 -25.51 5.24
N SER A 26 -7.19 -26.45 5.86
CA SER A 26 -8.54 -26.82 5.40
C SER A 26 -9.54 -25.65 5.45
N ARG A 27 -9.37 -24.69 6.37
CA ARG A 27 -10.09 -23.41 6.38
C ARG A 27 -9.13 -22.24 6.63
N TYR A 28 -8.53 -21.75 5.54
CA TYR A 28 -7.68 -20.56 5.54
C TYR A 28 -8.50 -19.26 5.50
N ILE A 29 -8.22 -18.30 6.38
CA ILE A 29 -8.73 -16.91 6.29
C ILE A 29 -7.58 -15.89 6.19
N ALA A 30 -7.81 -14.79 5.49
CA ALA A 30 -6.84 -13.71 5.35
C ALA A 30 -7.39 -12.42 5.97
N VAL A 31 -6.67 -11.86 6.94
CA VAL A 31 -7.01 -10.62 7.64
C VAL A 31 -5.98 -9.55 7.31
N GLY A 32 -6.44 -8.35 6.97
CA GLY A 32 -5.54 -7.25 6.70
C GLY A 32 -6.17 -6.11 5.93
N ASN A 33 -5.33 -5.36 5.23
CA ASN A 33 -5.68 -4.11 4.58
C ASN A 33 -5.73 -4.26 3.04
N SER A 34 -5.42 -3.16 2.34
CA SER A 34 -5.33 -3.07 0.88
C SER A 34 -4.46 -4.17 0.26
N LEU A 35 -3.33 -4.49 0.89
CA LEU A 35 -2.40 -5.54 0.42
C LEU A 35 -3.07 -6.92 0.41
N THR A 36 -3.89 -7.19 1.44
CA THR A 36 -4.64 -8.44 1.57
C THR A 36 -5.80 -8.50 0.59
N ALA A 37 -6.44 -7.37 0.30
CA ALA A 37 -7.55 -7.30 -0.66
C ALA A 37 -7.13 -7.50 -2.12
N GLY A 38 -5.84 -7.33 -2.45
CA GLY A 38 -5.37 -7.28 -3.84
C GLY A 38 -5.51 -5.89 -4.47
N TYR A 39 -5.40 -4.83 -3.66
CA TYR A 39 -5.39 -3.45 -4.14
C TYR A 39 -4.09 -3.17 -4.92
N GLY A 40 -4.17 -2.39 -5.99
CA GLY A 40 -3.03 -1.98 -6.80
C GLY A 40 -3.42 -0.84 -7.72
N ASP A 41 -2.45 -0.12 -8.27
CA ASP A 41 -2.70 0.97 -9.23
C ASP A 41 -3.74 1.98 -8.73
N ASN A 42 -3.77 2.27 -7.43
CA ASN A 42 -4.76 3.12 -6.78
C ASN A 42 -6.22 2.61 -6.83
N GLY A 43 -6.44 1.29 -6.98
CA GLY A 43 -7.76 0.69 -7.06
C GLY A 43 -7.88 -0.73 -6.50
N LEU A 44 -9.11 -1.13 -6.16
CA LEU A 44 -9.49 -2.53 -6.01
C LEU A 44 -10.25 -2.96 -7.27
N TYR A 45 -9.72 -3.95 -7.97
CA TYR A 45 -10.28 -4.44 -9.24
C TYR A 45 -10.01 -5.93 -9.39
N LEU A 46 -10.76 -6.60 -10.27
CA LEU A 46 -10.80 -8.06 -10.36
C LEU A 46 -9.41 -8.68 -10.55
N ASP A 47 -8.63 -8.17 -11.50
CA ASP A 47 -7.29 -8.70 -11.78
C ASP A 47 -6.34 -8.55 -10.57
N GLY A 48 -6.45 -7.47 -9.79
CA GLY A 48 -5.73 -7.34 -8.52
C GLY A 48 -6.16 -8.36 -7.46
N GLN A 49 -7.47 -8.63 -7.34
CA GLN A 49 -8.01 -9.57 -6.35
C GLN A 49 -7.61 -11.02 -6.62
N VAL A 50 -7.63 -11.47 -7.87
CA VAL A 50 -7.24 -12.85 -8.24
C VAL A 50 -5.73 -13.07 -8.14
N ASN A 51 -4.94 -11.99 -8.24
CA ASN A 51 -3.48 -12.00 -8.08
C ASN A 51 -3.02 -11.47 -6.72
N SER A 52 -3.90 -11.44 -5.71
CA SER A 52 -3.54 -11.06 -4.35
C SER A 52 -2.67 -12.13 -3.69
N TYR A 53 -1.83 -11.74 -2.72
CA TYR A 53 -1.01 -12.73 -2.00
C TYR A 53 -1.86 -13.81 -1.32
N PRO A 54 -3.05 -13.54 -0.71
CA PRO A 54 -3.88 -14.59 -0.15
C PRO A 54 -4.41 -15.57 -1.20
N SER A 55 -4.77 -15.07 -2.40
CA SER A 55 -5.18 -15.92 -3.52
C SER A 55 -4.07 -16.91 -3.91
N MET A 56 -2.84 -16.40 -4.03
CA MET A 56 -1.65 -17.21 -4.35
C MET A 56 -1.35 -18.22 -3.24
N LEU A 57 -1.42 -17.81 -1.96
CA LEU A 57 -1.25 -18.72 -0.83
C LEU A 57 -2.28 -19.84 -0.85
N ALA A 58 -3.56 -19.52 -1.06
CA ALA A 58 -4.62 -20.51 -1.12
C ALA A 58 -4.41 -21.54 -2.25
N GLN A 59 -3.96 -21.09 -3.42
CA GLN A 59 -3.62 -21.98 -4.54
C GLN A 59 -2.49 -22.95 -4.16
N GLN A 60 -1.45 -22.48 -3.46
CA GLN A 60 -0.38 -23.36 -2.99
C GLN A 60 -0.82 -24.27 -1.84
N PHE A 61 -1.69 -23.80 -0.95
CA PHE A 61 -2.26 -24.63 0.13
C PHE A 61 -3.13 -25.76 -0.40
N ALA A 62 -3.85 -25.56 -1.52
CA ALA A 62 -4.67 -26.61 -2.13
C ALA A 62 -3.85 -27.86 -2.48
N ALA A 63 -2.58 -27.69 -2.90
CA ALA A 63 -1.67 -28.80 -3.15
C ALA A 63 -1.31 -29.60 -1.88
N ALA A 64 -1.49 -29.02 -0.70
CA ALA A 64 -1.29 -29.66 0.61
C ALA A 64 -2.63 -29.92 1.34
N GLY A 65 -3.74 -30.10 0.62
CA GLY A 65 -5.05 -30.39 1.21
C GLY A 65 -5.78 -29.18 1.79
N GLY A 66 -5.39 -27.97 1.38
CA GLY A 66 -6.10 -26.74 1.71
C GLY A 66 -7.50 -26.69 1.10
N GLY A 67 -8.44 -26.05 1.81
CA GLY A 67 -9.81 -25.93 1.36
C GLY A 67 -10.04 -24.81 0.34
N SER A 68 -11.30 -24.63 -0.07
CA SER A 68 -11.70 -23.53 -0.95
C SER A 68 -11.42 -22.16 -0.33
N PHE A 69 -11.02 -21.21 -1.16
CA PHE A 69 -10.76 -19.83 -0.76
C PHE A 69 -11.65 -18.86 -1.52
N THR A 70 -12.73 -18.43 -0.86
CA THR A 70 -13.68 -17.47 -1.41
C THR A 70 -13.18 -16.04 -1.16
N GLN A 71 -13.14 -15.25 -2.22
CA GLN A 71 -12.81 -13.83 -2.16
C GLN A 71 -14.02 -13.00 -2.59
N PRO A 72 -14.20 -11.77 -2.07
CA PRO A 72 -15.27 -10.91 -2.50
C PRO A 72 -14.95 -10.29 -3.88
N LEU A 73 -14.84 -11.11 -4.92
CA LEU A 73 -14.43 -10.69 -6.27
C LEU A 73 -15.45 -9.74 -6.90
N PHE A 74 -14.97 -8.81 -7.73
CA PHE A 74 -15.84 -8.15 -8.70
C PHE A 74 -16.21 -9.12 -9.83
N THR A 75 -17.39 -8.96 -10.42
CA THR A 75 -17.80 -9.78 -11.56
C THR A 75 -17.05 -9.35 -12.82
N THR A 76 -17.06 -10.16 -13.87
CA THR A 76 -16.48 -9.78 -15.18
C THR A 76 -17.12 -8.53 -15.76
N ALA A 77 -18.42 -8.31 -15.55
CA ALA A 77 -19.12 -7.09 -15.97
C ALA A 77 -18.66 -5.84 -15.20
N GLN A 78 -18.08 -6.04 -14.01
CA GLN A 78 -17.57 -5.01 -13.12
C GLN A 78 -16.06 -5.16 -12.89
N SER A 79 -15.33 -5.67 -13.88
CA SER A 79 -13.92 -6.08 -13.74
C SER A 79 -13.01 -5.00 -13.21
N ASN A 80 -13.35 -3.74 -13.47
CA ASN A 80 -12.54 -2.59 -13.06
C ASN A 80 -12.88 -2.10 -11.65
N GLY A 81 -13.87 -2.69 -10.99
CA GLY A 81 -14.14 -2.51 -9.56
C GLY A 81 -14.31 -1.05 -9.17
N SER A 82 -13.40 -0.54 -8.33
CA SER A 82 -13.37 0.88 -7.93
C SER A 82 -12.84 1.83 -8.99
N GLY A 83 -12.36 1.32 -10.12
CA GLY A 83 -11.43 1.99 -11.01
C GLY A 83 -10.00 1.85 -10.53
N TYR A 84 -9.05 2.07 -11.42
CA TYR A 84 -7.60 1.99 -11.16
C TYR A 84 -6.84 2.86 -12.18
N LEU A 85 -5.55 3.11 -11.94
CA LEU A 85 -4.66 3.82 -12.84
C LEU A 85 -4.14 2.87 -13.92
N ARG A 86 -4.11 3.35 -15.17
CA ARG A 86 -3.34 2.73 -16.25
C ARG A 86 -2.25 3.67 -16.73
N LEU A 87 -1.16 3.11 -17.25
CA LEU A 87 -0.15 3.88 -17.96
C LEU A 87 -0.74 4.27 -19.32
N ALA A 88 -0.84 5.57 -19.57
CA ALA A 88 -1.40 6.13 -20.80
C ALA A 88 -0.32 6.56 -21.79
N GLY A 89 0.92 6.68 -21.35
CA GLY A 89 2.07 7.03 -22.18
C GLY A 89 3.15 7.72 -21.37
N PHE A 90 4.01 8.45 -22.07
CA PHE A 90 5.07 9.26 -21.50
C PHE A 90 5.04 10.66 -22.13
N THR A 91 5.42 11.66 -21.34
CA THR A 91 5.72 13.00 -21.85
C THR A 91 6.97 12.97 -22.74
N ALA A 92 7.22 14.04 -23.51
CA ALA A 92 8.42 14.16 -24.34
C ALA A 92 9.74 14.06 -23.54
N THR A 93 9.70 14.40 -22.24
CA THR A 93 10.85 14.29 -21.32
C THR A 93 10.91 12.94 -20.59
N GLY A 94 10.07 11.97 -20.98
CA GLY A 94 10.07 10.62 -20.43
C GLY A 94 9.32 10.46 -19.09
N ALA A 95 8.69 11.51 -18.56
CA ALA A 95 7.86 11.39 -17.36
C ALA A 95 6.56 10.63 -17.68
N PRO A 96 6.09 9.72 -16.81
CA PRO A 96 4.92 8.89 -17.07
C PRO A 96 3.62 9.69 -17.03
N ILE A 97 2.69 9.31 -17.89
CA ILE A 97 1.32 9.82 -17.92
C ILE A 97 0.40 8.68 -17.51
N THR A 98 -0.34 8.85 -16.42
CA THR A 98 -1.37 7.88 -16.00
C THR A 98 -2.76 8.40 -16.35
N ALA A 99 -3.70 7.49 -16.53
CA ALA A 99 -5.11 7.79 -16.71
C ALA A 99 -5.96 6.88 -15.82
N ALA A 100 -7.08 7.41 -15.32
CA ALA A 100 -8.05 6.59 -14.60
C ALA A 100 -8.84 5.70 -15.57
N VAL A 101 -8.98 4.43 -15.21
CA VAL A 101 -9.91 3.50 -15.85
C VAL A 101 -11.26 3.65 -15.16
N ALA A 102 -12.24 4.19 -15.88
CA ALA A 102 -13.56 4.56 -15.35
C ALA A 102 -14.73 3.81 -16.01
N THR A 103 -14.45 2.81 -16.83
CA THR A 103 -15.47 1.90 -17.42
C THR A 103 -15.61 0.64 -16.59
N ASN A 104 -16.69 -0.12 -16.78
CA ASN A 104 -16.94 -1.42 -16.11
C ASN A 104 -16.73 -1.36 -14.58
N LEU A 105 -17.17 -0.25 -13.99
CA LEU A 105 -17.04 -0.02 -12.55
C LEU A 105 -18.13 -0.77 -11.78
N ALA A 106 -17.82 -1.07 -10.53
CA ALA A 106 -18.76 -1.63 -9.55
C ALA A 106 -19.45 -0.52 -8.74
N VAL A 107 -19.57 0.70 -9.24
CA VAL A 107 -20.16 1.82 -8.48
C VAL A 107 -21.68 1.64 -8.38
N ARG A 108 -22.20 1.64 -7.14
CA ARG A 108 -23.62 1.51 -6.83
C ARG A 108 -24.29 2.87 -6.59
N THR A 109 -23.62 3.76 -5.88
CA THR A 109 -24.05 5.15 -5.61
C THR A 109 -22.83 6.02 -5.36
N THR A 110 -22.95 7.32 -5.59
CA THR A 110 -21.92 8.34 -5.28
C THR A 110 -22.35 9.26 -4.13
N THR A 111 -23.52 9.04 -3.54
CA THR A 111 -24.07 9.82 -2.42
C THR A 111 -24.41 8.89 -1.26
N PRO A 112 -23.96 9.17 -0.02
CA PRO A 112 -23.16 10.32 0.41
C PRO A 112 -21.69 10.28 -0.07
N GLN A 113 -21.23 9.11 -0.54
CA GLN A 113 -19.92 8.88 -1.14
C GLN A 113 -20.02 7.73 -2.14
N THR A 114 -18.93 7.45 -2.86
CA THR A 114 -18.83 6.29 -3.74
C THR A 114 -18.91 4.99 -2.94
N LEU A 115 -19.97 4.22 -3.15
CA LEU A 115 -20.16 2.87 -2.63
C LEU A 115 -20.16 1.87 -3.78
N TYR A 116 -19.70 0.66 -3.49
CA TYR A 116 -19.53 -0.38 -4.50
C TYR A 116 -20.62 -1.46 -4.41
N THR A 117 -20.79 -2.26 -5.46
CA THR A 117 -21.66 -3.43 -5.47
C THR A 117 -21.32 -4.35 -4.29
N LYS A 118 -22.30 -4.62 -3.43
CA LYS A 118 -22.16 -5.46 -2.25
C LYS A 118 -21.69 -6.88 -2.60
N TYR A 119 -20.98 -7.51 -1.66
CA TYR A 119 -20.66 -8.92 -1.65
C TYR A 119 -20.83 -9.42 -0.21
N THR A 120 -21.94 -10.08 0.09
CA THR A 120 -22.32 -10.45 1.47
C THR A 120 -22.22 -11.94 1.77
N ASP A 121 -21.80 -12.75 0.79
CA ASP A 121 -21.59 -14.19 0.98
C ASP A 121 -20.44 -14.46 1.96
N ALA A 122 -20.33 -15.71 2.41
CA ALA A 122 -19.20 -16.14 3.23
C ALA A 122 -17.89 -15.99 2.44
N ILE A 123 -16.87 -15.42 3.08
CA ILE A 123 -15.57 -15.12 2.45
C ILE A 123 -14.43 -15.58 3.35
N ASN A 124 -13.31 -15.91 2.72
CA ASN A 124 -12.06 -16.20 3.38
C ASN A 124 -11.15 -14.96 3.42
N ASN A 125 -11.19 -14.13 2.38
CA ASN A 125 -10.40 -12.90 2.31
C ASN A 125 -11.16 -11.73 2.93
N LEU A 126 -10.70 -11.27 4.10
CA LEU A 126 -11.24 -10.17 4.87
C LEU A 126 -10.44 -8.88 4.68
N GLY A 127 -9.64 -8.75 3.62
CA GLY A 127 -8.86 -7.54 3.35
C GLY A 127 -9.75 -6.32 3.13
N VAL A 128 -9.48 -5.23 3.86
CA VAL A 128 -10.20 -3.95 3.72
C VAL A 128 -9.21 -2.84 3.36
N PRO A 129 -9.21 -2.32 2.12
CA PRO A 129 -8.37 -1.19 1.75
C PRO A 129 -8.56 0.02 2.67
N GLY A 130 -7.44 0.62 3.09
CA GLY A 130 -7.41 1.80 3.96
C GLY A 130 -7.61 1.56 5.46
N ILE A 131 -8.00 0.35 5.90
CA ILE A 131 -8.22 0.08 7.33
C ILE A 131 -6.93 0.16 8.15
N LYS A 132 -6.96 0.88 9.27
CA LYS A 132 -5.93 0.87 10.30
C LYS A 132 -6.24 -0.18 11.36
N LEU A 133 -5.22 -0.60 12.07
CA LEU A 133 -5.39 -1.41 13.27
C LEU A 133 -6.16 -0.60 14.34
N ALA A 134 -6.01 0.72 14.39
CA ALA A 134 -6.85 1.62 15.19
C ALA A 134 -8.36 1.49 14.90
N ASP A 135 -8.78 1.20 13.66
CA ASP A 135 -10.18 1.26 13.22
C ASP A 135 -10.99 0.00 13.55
N ILE A 136 -10.32 -1.10 13.91
CA ILE A 136 -10.95 -2.44 13.93
C ILE A 136 -12.18 -2.57 14.84
N GLN A 137 -12.34 -1.67 15.81
CA GLN A 137 -13.44 -1.66 16.78
C GLN A 137 -14.36 -0.45 16.63
N THR A 138 -14.18 0.37 15.61
CA THR A 138 -15.03 1.53 15.34
C THR A 138 -16.39 1.02 14.83
N PRO A 139 -17.49 1.20 15.59
CA PRO A 139 -18.81 0.82 15.13
C PRO A 139 -19.21 1.64 13.91
N GLY A 140 -19.79 1.00 12.91
CA GLY A 140 -20.17 1.70 11.68
C GLY A 140 -19.01 2.06 10.75
N TYR A 141 -17.79 1.53 10.99
CA TYR A 141 -16.68 1.68 10.05
C TYR A 141 -17.02 1.14 8.66
N GLY A 142 -17.92 0.15 8.56
CA GLY A 142 -18.44 -0.37 7.29
C GLY A 142 -19.85 0.14 6.94
N SER A 143 -20.25 1.30 7.48
CA SER A 143 -21.53 1.91 7.11
C SER A 143 -21.42 2.68 5.80
N VAL A 144 -22.55 3.17 5.28
CA VAL A 144 -22.60 4.03 4.07
C VAL A 144 -21.80 5.33 4.21
N GLN A 145 -21.50 5.77 5.45
CA GLN A 145 -20.64 6.92 5.76
C GLN A 145 -19.19 6.53 6.10
N GLY A 146 -18.91 5.23 6.23
CA GLY A 146 -17.62 4.70 6.64
C GLY A 146 -16.71 4.34 5.47
N ASN A 147 -15.90 3.30 5.62
CA ASN A 147 -15.06 2.75 4.59
C ASN A 147 -15.90 1.99 3.55
N PRO A 148 -15.88 2.40 2.26
CA PRO A 148 -16.73 1.81 1.22
C PRO A 148 -16.36 0.36 0.87
N PHE A 149 -15.12 -0.06 1.14
CA PHE A 149 -14.71 -1.44 0.90
C PHE A 149 -15.14 -2.38 2.03
N PHE A 150 -15.17 -1.91 3.27
CA PHE A 150 -15.77 -2.69 4.36
C PHE A 150 -17.30 -2.70 4.26
N GLU A 151 -17.89 -1.56 3.88
CA GLU A 151 -19.32 -1.46 3.56
C GLU A 151 -19.74 -2.48 2.53
N ARG A 152 -18.95 -2.62 1.46
CA ARG A 152 -19.19 -3.62 0.42
C ARG A 152 -19.37 -5.05 0.96
N ILE A 153 -18.62 -5.43 1.99
CA ILE A 153 -18.64 -6.79 2.57
C ILE A 153 -19.40 -6.89 3.90
N THR A 154 -20.10 -5.82 4.29
CA THR A 154 -20.92 -5.77 5.50
C THR A 154 -22.40 -5.87 5.12
N PRO A 155 -23.14 -6.86 5.65
CA PRO A 155 -24.58 -6.98 5.42
C PRO A 155 -25.37 -5.77 5.94
N ASP A 156 -26.39 -5.33 5.20
CA ASP A 156 -27.17 -4.13 5.50
C ASP A 156 -27.96 -4.20 6.81
N ASN A 157 -28.24 -5.41 7.31
CA ASN A 157 -28.90 -5.64 8.59
C ASN A 157 -27.95 -5.56 9.80
N THR A 158 -26.64 -5.37 9.58
CA THR A 158 -25.63 -5.22 10.63
C THR A 158 -24.69 -4.03 10.36
N PRO A 159 -25.22 -2.82 10.08
CA PRO A 159 -24.43 -1.70 9.58
C PRO A 159 -23.41 -1.16 10.59
N THR A 160 -23.57 -1.50 11.88
CA THR A 160 -22.65 -1.13 12.96
C THR A 160 -21.62 -2.20 13.29
N GLN A 161 -21.61 -3.35 12.58
CA GLN A 161 -20.63 -4.41 12.77
C GLN A 161 -19.21 -3.84 12.67
N THR A 162 -18.41 -4.09 13.70
CA THR A 162 -16.99 -3.75 13.71
C THR A 162 -16.21 -4.79 12.92
N TYR A 163 -15.09 -4.40 12.33
CA TYR A 163 -14.20 -5.34 11.63
C TYR A 163 -13.69 -6.44 12.58
N PHE A 164 -13.46 -6.11 13.85
CA PHE A 164 -13.08 -7.09 14.88
C PHE A 164 -14.17 -8.14 15.12
N GLN A 165 -15.46 -7.76 15.14
CA GLN A 165 -16.55 -8.73 15.23
C GLN A 165 -16.58 -9.64 14.01
N ARG A 166 -16.36 -9.10 12.80
CA ARG A 166 -16.26 -9.91 11.58
C ARG A 166 -15.11 -10.91 11.65
N ILE A 167 -13.90 -10.47 12.03
CA ILE A 167 -12.75 -11.35 12.21
C ILE A 167 -13.06 -12.46 13.22
N LYS A 168 -13.62 -12.10 14.38
CA LYS A 168 -13.92 -13.07 15.45
C LYS A 168 -14.91 -14.14 14.97
N ALA A 169 -15.92 -13.77 14.19
CA ALA A 169 -16.89 -14.71 13.63
C ALA A 169 -16.22 -15.70 12.67
N GLU A 170 -15.36 -15.23 11.76
CA GLU A 170 -14.66 -16.08 10.79
C GLU A 170 -13.59 -16.96 11.46
N ALA A 171 -12.87 -16.41 12.45
CA ALA A 171 -11.84 -17.11 13.20
C ALA A 171 -12.39 -18.32 14.00
N ALA A 172 -13.67 -18.32 14.36
CA ALA A 172 -14.31 -19.40 15.10
C ALA A 172 -14.32 -20.74 14.34
N THR A 173 -14.16 -20.72 13.02
CA THR A 173 -14.11 -21.93 12.17
C THR A 173 -12.81 -22.07 11.39
N ALA A 174 -11.92 -21.07 11.47
CA ALA A 174 -10.65 -21.09 10.76
C ALA A 174 -9.69 -22.12 11.37
N THR A 175 -8.92 -22.78 10.51
CA THR A 175 -7.83 -23.68 10.90
C THR A 175 -6.46 -23.06 10.63
N PHE A 176 -6.41 -22.09 9.71
CA PHE A 176 -5.23 -21.30 9.41
C PHE A 176 -5.57 -19.84 9.12
N PHE A 177 -4.67 -18.91 9.43
CA PHE A 177 -4.82 -17.52 9.03
C PHE A 177 -3.53 -16.86 8.53
N SER A 178 -3.68 -15.79 7.75
CA SER A 178 -2.63 -14.80 7.54
C SER A 178 -3.12 -13.45 8.03
N CYS A 179 -2.32 -12.74 8.83
CA CYS A 179 -2.66 -11.43 9.38
C CYS A 179 -1.59 -10.40 8.98
N TRP A 180 -1.95 -9.50 8.06
CA TRP A 180 -1.10 -8.37 7.67
C TRP A 180 -1.86 -7.06 7.84
N LEU A 181 -1.97 -6.64 9.09
CA LEU A 181 -2.68 -5.44 9.49
C LEU A 181 -1.76 -4.51 10.28
N GLY A 182 -1.86 -3.21 10.04
CA GLY A 182 -1.02 -2.19 10.67
C GLY A 182 -0.37 -1.21 9.69
N ASN A 183 -0.29 -1.55 8.39
CA ASN A 183 0.43 -0.72 7.41
C ASN A 183 -0.13 0.72 7.33
N ASN A 184 -1.45 0.86 7.34
CA ASN A 184 -2.12 2.17 7.25
C ASN A 184 -1.95 3.03 8.51
N ASP A 185 -1.56 2.44 9.65
CA ASP A 185 -1.34 3.16 10.91
C ASP A 185 -0.15 4.13 10.84
N VAL A 186 0.73 3.97 9.85
CA VAL A 186 1.81 4.93 9.52
C VAL A 186 1.73 5.45 8.08
N LEU A 187 1.30 4.62 7.11
CA LEU A 187 1.30 4.97 5.69
C LEU A 187 0.40 6.17 5.38
N GLY A 188 -0.79 6.24 5.99
CA GLY A 188 -1.72 7.35 5.75
C GLY A 188 -1.14 8.70 6.20
N TYR A 189 -0.42 8.73 7.32
CA TYR A 189 0.27 9.93 7.78
C TYR A 189 1.38 10.35 6.82
N ALA A 190 2.23 9.39 6.43
CA ALA A 190 3.36 9.65 5.55
C ALA A 190 2.91 10.14 4.17
N THR A 191 1.98 9.44 3.52
CA THR A 191 1.52 9.76 2.15
C THR A 191 0.68 11.03 2.07
N ALA A 192 0.12 11.47 3.19
CA ALA A 192 -0.50 12.79 3.34
C ALA A 192 0.52 13.90 3.68
N GLY A 193 1.81 13.58 3.75
CA GLY A 193 2.89 14.51 4.09
C GLY A 193 2.69 15.15 5.46
N GLY A 194 2.22 14.37 6.45
CA GLY A 194 1.91 14.87 7.79
C GLY A 194 0.75 15.87 7.88
N ALA A 195 0.10 16.18 6.76
CA ALA A 195 -0.78 17.35 6.61
C ALA A 195 -2.22 17.12 7.07
N VAL A 196 -2.64 15.86 7.20
CA VAL A 196 -4.05 15.49 7.39
C VAL A 196 -4.24 14.89 8.77
N ALA A 197 -4.95 15.60 9.66
CA ALA A 197 -5.17 15.18 11.03
C ALA A 197 -5.87 13.80 11.15
N SER A 198 -6.86 13.53 10.30
CA SER A 198 -7.55 12.23 10.26
C SER A 198 -6.64 11.07 9.83
N SER A 199 -5.50 11.38 9.23
CA SER A 199 -4.49 10.42 8.81
C SER A 199 -3.35 10.26 9.83
N SER A 200 -3.47 10.76 11.06
CA SER A 200 -2.41 10.69 12.08
C SER A 200 -1.85 9.28 12.32
N ILE A 201 -0.60 9.22 12.75
CA ILE A 201 0.04 8.00 13.25
C ILE A 201 -0.79 7.47 14.42
N THR A 202 -1.10 6.17 14.42
CA THR A 202 -1.80 5.53 15.55
C THR A 202 -0.95 5.61 16.83
N ARG A 203 -1.55 5.81 18.00
CA ARG A 203 -0.78 5.75 19.25
C ARG A 203 -0.27 4.33 19.52
N THR A 204 0.98 4.20 19.96
CA THR A 204 1.62 2.90 20.24
C THR A 204 0.86 2.04 21.24
N ASP A 205 0.31 2.63 22.30
CA ASP A 205 -0.52 1.92 23.29
C ASP A 205 -1.78 1.29 22.66
N THR A 206 -2.46 2.07 21.81
CA THR A 206 -3.66 1.67 21.09
C THR A 206 -3.34 0.58 20.07
N PHE A 207 -2.24 0.75 19.32
CA PHE A 207 -1.77 -0.25 18.37
C PHE A 207 -1.47 -1.57 19.08
N ASN A 208 -0.65 -1.54 20.14
CA ASN A 208 -0.27 -2.74 20.90
C ASN A 208 -1.49 -3.49 21.45
N LEU A 209 -2.40 -2.76 22.10
CA LEU A 209 -3.64 -3.34 22.67
C LEU A 209 -4.46 -4.07 21.59
N LYS A 210 -4.64 -3.41 20.44
CA LYS A 210 -5.49 -3.94 19.36
C LYS A 210 -4.80 -5.06 18.58
N ALA A 211 -3.47 -5.02 18.44
CA ALA A 211 -2.69 -6.09 17.80
C ALA A 211 -2.82 -7.38 18.61
N VAL A 212 -2.57 -7.31 19.92
CA VAL A 212 -2.78 -8.45 20.84
C VAL A 212 -4.22 -8.96 20.78
N ARG A 213 -5.20 -8.06 20.73
CA ARG A 213 -6.63 -8.41 20.65
C ARG A 213 -6.97 -9.20 19.39
N ILE A 214 -6.50 -8.77 18.21
CA ILE A 214 -6.71 -9.51 16.95
C ILE A 214 -6.04 -10.87 16.99
N ILE A 215 -4.77 -10.93 17.39
CA ILE A 215 -4.02 -12.19 17.42
C ILE A 215 -4.65 -13.19 18.41
N ASN A 216 -5.15 -12.72 19.55
CA ASN A 216 -5.91 -13.55 20.49
C ASN A 216 -7.23 -14.07 19.89
N ALA A 217 -7.95 -13.26 19.11
CA ALA A 217 -9.18 -13.72 18.46
C ALA A 217 -8.89 -14.79 17.40
N LEU A 218 -7.86 -14.55 16.57
CA LEU A 218 -7.44 -15.47 15.51
C LEU A 218 -6.91 -16.81 16.04
N THR A 219 -6.35 -16.83 17.24
CA THR A 219 -5.81 -18.07 17.86
C THR A 219 -6.75 -18.70 18.89
N SER A 220 -7.97 -18.18 19.05
CA SER A 220 -8.90 -18.59 20.11
C SER A 220 -9.36 -20.06 20.01
N THR A 221 -9.30 -20.64 18.81
CA THR A 221 -9.66 -22.05 18.52
C THR A 221 -8.44 -22.95 18.33
N GLY A 222 -7.23 -22.43 18.56
CA GLY A 222 -5.98 -23.15 18.28
C GLY A 222 -5.53 -23.06 16.83
N ALA A 223 -6.18 -22.24 15.99
CA ALA A 223 -5.75 -22.01 14.62
C ALA A 223 -4.30 -21.50 14.57
N LYS A 224 -3.50 -22.09 13.68
CA LYS A 224 -2.14 -21.63 13.37
C LYS A 224 -2.22 -20.50 12.34
N GLY A 225 -1.11 -19.82 12.11
CA GLY A 225 -1.12 -18.74 11.13
C GLY A 225 0.19 -18.01 10.99
N VAL A 226 0.17 -17.01 10.13
CA VAL A 226 1.31 -16.13 9.87
C VAL A 226 0.93 -14.70 10.17
N VAL A 227 1.82 -13.99 10.88
CA VAL A 227 1.72 -12.55 11.11
C VAL A 227 2.81 -11.85 10.31
N SER A 228 2.46 -10.76 9.65
CA SER A 228 3.39 -9.96 8.86
C SER A 228 3.52 -8.56 9.45
N ASN A 229 4.74 -8.03 9.46
CA ASN A 229 5.02 -6.72 10.02
C ASN A 229 4.91 -5.59 8.98
N ILE A 230 5.06 -4.35 9.43
CA ILE A 230 4.89 -3.15 8.62
C ILE A 230 6.21 -2.86 7.88
N PRO A 231 6.19 -2.74 6.54
CA PRO A 231 7.37 -2.37 5.77
C PRO A 231 7.76 -0.91 6.00
N ASP A 232 8.99 -0.54 5.62
CA ASP A 232 9.38 0.87 5.59
C ASP A 232 8.58 1.60 4.51
N VAL A 233 7.56 2.35 4.94
CA VAL A 233 6.66 3.08 4.05
C VAL A 233 7.31 4.29 3.40
N THR A 234 8.51 4.71 3.86
CA THR A 234 9.28 5.80 3.25
C THR A 234 10.23 5.31 2.16
N GLY A 235 10.48 3.99 2.12
CA GLY A 235 11.34 3.34 1.11
C GLY A 235 10.61 2.93 -0.17
N ILE A 236 9.31 3.19 -0.28
CA ILE A 236 8.49 2.81 -1.44
C ILE A 236 8.62 3.83 -2.59
N PRO A 237 8.28 3.45 -3.83
CA PRO A 237 8.37 4.34 -5.00
C PRO A 237 7.59 5.65 -4.87
N PHE A 238 6.56 5.69 -4.02
CA PHE A 238 5.85 6.91 -3.68
C PHE A 238 6.78 8.04 -3.18
N PHE A 239 7.90 7.71 -2.53
CA PHE A 239 8.86 8.69 -2.02
C PHE A 239 10.22 8.66 -2.71
N THR A 240 10.57 7.56 -3.35
CA THR A 240 11.91 7.37 -3.94
C THR A 240 12.00 7.74 -5.42
N THR A 241 10.87 8.10 -6.05
CA THR A 241 10.81 8.41 -7.49
C THR A 241 11.12 9.86 -7.81
N VAL A 242 10.39 10.80 -7.18
CA VAL A 242 10.38 12.20 -7.67
C VAL A 242 11.66 12.94 -7.28
N GLY A 243 12.20 12.73 -6.08
CA GLY A 243 13.42 13.40 -5.60
C GLY A 243 14.60 13.33 -6.59
N PRO A 244 15.02 12.12 -7.04
CA PRO A 244 16.04 11.98 -8.07
C PRO A 244 15.73 12.71 -9.38
N SER A 245 14.51 12.55 -9.90
CA SER A 245 14.09 13.19 -11.16
C SER A 245 14.02 14.72 -11.06
N ALA A 246 13.62 15.25 -9.90
CA ALA A 246 13.55 16.68 -9.63
C ALA A 246 14.95 17.29 -9.58
N ARG A 247 15.89 16.66 -8.85
CA ARG A 247 17.28 17.12 -8.83
C ARG A 247 17.94 17.09 -10.20
N ALA A 248 17.70 16.05 -10.99
CA ALA A 248 18.17 15.99 -12.37
C ALA A 248 17.59 17.13 -13.23
N SER A 249 16.28 17.40 -13.09
CA SER A 249 15.60 18.47 -13.83
C SER A 249 16.13 19.86 -13.45
N PHE A 250 16.36 20.12 -12.17
CA PHE A 250 16.93 21.39 -11.70
C PHE A 250 18.38 21.59 -12.17
N ALA A 251 19.19 20.53 -12.15
CA ALA A 251 20.55 20.57 -12.68
C ALA A 251 20.56 20.86 -14.19
N ALA A 252 19.68 20.20 -14.97
CA ALA A 252 19.54 20.45 -16.41
C ALA A 252 19.08 21.89 -16.71
N ALA A 253 18.32 22.50 -15.80
CA ALA A 253 17.90 23.90 -15.87
C ALA A 253 18.93 24.89 -15.29
N ASN A 254 20.14 24.43 -14.93
CA ASN A 254 21.20 25.23 -14.30
C ASN A 254 20.79 25.93 -12.99
N VAL A 255 19.85 25.35 -12.23
CA VAL A 255 19.46 25.86 -10.93
C VAL A 255 20.47 25.35 -9.87
N PRO A 256 21.14 26.24 -9.10
CA PRO A 256 22.13 25.82 -8.11
C PRO A 256 21.53 24.91 -7.03
N THR A 257 22.27 23.91 -6.57
CA THR A 257 21.85 23.03 -5.47
C THR A 257 21.60 23.79 -4.17
N ALA A 258 22.27 24.94 -3.96
CA ALA A 258 22.08 25.83 -2.82
C ALA A 258 20.82 26.72 -2.94
N ALA A 259 20.08 26.68 -4.06
CA ALA A 259 18.87 27.47 -4.22
C ALA A 259 17.82 27.06 -3.16
N PRO A 260 17.04 28.02 -2.62
CA PRO A 260 16.09 27.75 -1.56
C PRO A 260 14.94 26.86 -2.06
N PHE A 261 14.56 25.89 -1.24
CA PHE A 261 13.36 25.09 -1.40
C PHE A 261 12.47 25.34 -0.19
N VAL A 262 11.43 26.14 -0.39
CA VAL A 262 10.51 26.57 0.66
C VAL A 262 9.28 25.68 0.63
N TYR A 263 8.99 25.05 1.76
CA TYR A 263 7.88 24.10 1.92
C TYR A 263 7.23 24.26 3.28
N THR A 264 6.13 23.53 3.50
CA THR A 264 5.37 23.59 4.75
C THR A 264 5.28 22.21 5.37
N THR A 265 5.12 22.13 6.69
CA THR A 265 5.15 20.86 7.43
C THR A 265 3.96 20.70 8.37
N GLY A 266 3.60 19.44 8.65
CA GLY A 266 2.53 19.10 9.58
C GLY A 266 1.12 19.53 9.15
N VAL A 267 0.19 19.39 10.09
CA VAL A 267 -1.26 19.56 9.84
C VAL A 267 -1.60 21.01 9.50
N LEU A 268 -2.22 21.19 8.33
CA LEU A 268 -2.91 22.43 7.98
C LEU A 268 -4.38 22.29 8.38
N ALA A 269 -4.81 23.01 9.42
CA ALA A 269 -6.23 23.11 9.72
C ALA A 269 -6.93 23.93 8.61
N PRO A 270 -8.09 23.51 8.11
CA PRO A 270 -8.84 24.29 7.13
C PRO A 270 -9.07 25.73 7.62
N GLY A 271 -8.64 26.72 6.83
CA GLY A 271 -8.79 28.14 7.17
C GLY A 271 -7.77 28.71 8.17
N ALA A 272 -6.76 27.95 8.58
CA ALA A 272 -5.66 28.45 9.40
C ALA A 272 -4.46 28.88 8.55
N ALA A 273 -3.79 29.96 8.99
CA ALA A 273 -2.56 30.43 8.37
C ALA A 273 -1.47 29.34 8.42
N ASN A 274 -0.65 29.30 7.38
CA ASN A 274 0.48 28.38 7.33
C ASN A 274 1.59 28.84 8.28
N THR A 275 1.58 28.34 9.51
CA THR A 275 2.55 28.73 10.55
C THR A 275 3.83 27.90 10.53
N ARG A 276 3.89 26.84 9.71
CA ARG A 276 4.99 25.88 9.66
C ARG A 276 5.71 25.90 8.32
N VAL A 277 6.09 27.09 7.87
CA VAL A 277 6.93 27.25 6.68
C VAL A 277 8.38 26.99 7.06
N THR A 278 9.04 26.12 6.29
CA THR A 278 10.45 25.75 6.46
C THR A 278 11.18 25.98 5.13
N THR A 279 12.46 26.33 5.23
CA THR A 279 13.34 26.51 4.07
C THR A 279 14.46 25.49 4.15
N ALA A 280 14.61 24.69 3.10
CA ALA A 280 15.77 23.87 2.84
C ALA A 280 16.45 24.35 1.54
N THR A 281 17.39 23.57 1.01
CA THR A 281 17.98 23.77 -0.30
C THR A 281 17.54 22.66 -1.27
N LEU A 282 17.72 22.88 -2.58
CA LEU A 282 17.53 21.81 -3.56
C LEU A 282 18.47 20.61 -3.34
N GLY A 283 19.62 20.83 -2.69
CA GLY A 283 20.56 19.79 -2.27
C GLY A 283 20.00 18.86 -1.17
N ASP A 284 19.04 19.33 -0.38
CA ASP A 284 18.39 18.55 0.68
C ASP A 284 17.31 17.61 0.16
N ILE A 285 16.82 17.80 -1.07
CA ILE A 285 15.93 16.86 -1.75
C ILE A 285 16.65 15.51 -1.86
N ARG A 286 16.00 14.46 -1.34
CA ARG A 286 16.60 13.14 -1.29
C ARG A 286 16.79 12.56 -2.70
N ALA A 287 18.02 12.28 -3.08
CA ALA A 287 18.37 11.56 -4.30
C ALA A 287 19.67 10.77 -4.11
N ALA A 288 19.73 9.56 -4.66
CA ALA A 288 20.90 8.67 -4.58
C ALA A 288 21.47 8.52 -3.14
N GLY A 289 20.60 8.47 -2.13
CA GLY A 289 20.98 8.34 -0.73
C GLY A 289 21.44 9.63 -0.02
N VAL A 290 21.50 10.76 -0.72
CA VAL A 290 21.88 12.08 -0.17
C VAL A 290 20.63 12.96 -0.02
N GLY A 291 20.59 13.77 1.04
CA GLY A 291 19.45 14.65 1.36
C GLY A 291 18.40 13.97 2.24
N THR A 292 17.60 14.75 2.95
CA THR A 292 16.61 14.27 3.93
C THR A 292 15.18 14.64 3.58
N LEU A 293 14.93 15.53 2.61
CA LEU A 293 13.59 15.91 2.21
C LEU A 293 13.04 14.94 1.16
N LEU A 294 11.97 14.21 1.49
CA LEU A 294 11.29 13.35 0.54
C LEU A 294 10.25 14.12 -0.26
N LEU A 295 10.20 13.87 -1.56
CA LEU A 295 9.13 14.34 -2.43
C LEU A 295 8.17 13.18 -2.70
N THR A 296 6.88 13.44 -2.50
CA THR A 296 5.82 12.47 -2.82
C THR A 296 5.69 12.27 -4.33
N LEU A 297 5.14 11.13 -4.76
CA LEU A 297 4.88 10.87 -6.17
C LEU A 297 3.90 11.88 -6.77
N THR A 298 2.94 12.33 -5.97
CA THR A 298 1.96 13.37 -6.33
C THR A 298 2.58 14.76 -6.53
N SER A 299 3.84 14.97 -6.14
CA SER A 299 4.55 16.23 -6.40
C SER A 299 5.04 16.36 -7.85
N SER A 300 5.14 15.24 -8.59
CA SER A 300 5.69 15.19 -9.95
C SER A 300 5.12 16.26 -10.91
N PRO A 301 3.78 16.48 -10.99
CA PRO A 301 3.20 17.47 -11.90
C PRO A 301 3.53 18.93 -11.56
N TYR A 302 4.11 19.19 -10.39
CA TYR A 302 4.36 20.53 -9.85
C TYR A 302 5.86 20.88 -9.81
N ILE A 303 6.76 19.92 -10.03
CA ILE A 303 8.21 20.15 -9.99
C ILE A 303 8.64 21.23 -11.00
N GLY A 304 8.12 21.17 -12.23
CA GLY A 304 8.42 22.16 -13.28
C GLY A 304 7.89 23.57 -13.01
N LEU A 305 7.12 23.77 -11.93
CA LEU A 305 6.60 25.09 -11.54
C LEU A 305 7.54 25.82 -10.57
N TYR A 306 8.57 25.15 -10.05
CA TYR A 306 9.53 25.77 -9.13
C TYR A 306 10.11 27.06 -9.72
N GLY A 307 10.11 28.13 -8.93
CA GLY A 307 10.58 29.46 -9.34
C GLY A 307 9.56 30.29 -10.13
N GLN A 308 8.46 29.70 -10.60
CA GLN A 308 7.46 30.41 -11.41
C GLN A 308 6.42 31.12 -10.51
N PRO A 309 6.05 32.39 -10.81
CA PRO A 309 4.88 33.05 -10.23
C PRO A 309 3.58 32.37 -10.66
N THR A 310 3.15 31.33 -9.94
CA THR A 310 1.96 30.55 -10.30
C THR A 310 1.19 30.04 -9.09
N GLY A 311 -0.13 29.98 -9.26
CA GLY A 311 -1.08 29.37 -8.32
C GLY A 311 -1.59 28.00 -8.74
N ARG A 312 -0.94 27.32 -9.70
CA ARG A 312 -1.47 26.09 -10.30
C ARG A 312 -1.76 25.01 -9.26
N TYR A 313 -0.81 24.72 -8.37
CA TYR A 313 -1.04 23.76 -7.28
C TYR A 313 -2.26 24.13 -6.43
N TRP A 314 -2.35 25.39 -5.98
CA TRP A 314 -3.44 25.84 -5.11
C TRP A 314 -4.81 25.78 -5.78
N ARG A 315 -4.90 26.01 -7.10
CA ARG A 315 -6.12 25.81 -7.88
C ARG A 315 -6.53 24.34 -7.97
N ASP A 316 -5.57 23.45 -8.17
CA ASP A 316 -5.81 21.99 -8.20
C ASP A 316 -6.26 21.50 -6.83
N PHE A 317 -5.59 21.92 -5.76
CA PHE A 317 -5.95 21.60 -4.39
C PHE A 317 -7.34 22.15 -4.01
N TYR A 318 -7.67 23.38 -4.38
CA TYR A 318 -9.01 23.95 -4.15
C TYR A 318 -10.11 23.13 -4.82
N ARG A 319 -9.92 22.74 -6.09
CA ARG A 319 -10.87 21.87 -6.81
C ARG A 319 -11.04 20.54 -6.10
N GLN A 320 -9.94 19.93 -5.67
CA GLN A 320 -9.97 18.65 -4.98
C GLN A 320 -10.70 18.75 -3.63
N ALA A 321 -10.48 19.83 -2.87
CA ALA A 321 -11.07 20.01 -1.55
C ALA A 321 -12.56 20.40 -1.60
N THR A 322 -13.00 21.14 -2.63
CA THR A 322 -14.34 21.74 -2.67
C THR A 322 -15.26 21.19 -3.75
N GLY A 323 -14.73 20.43 -4.72
CA GLY A 323 -15.45 20.04 -5.93
C GLY A 323 -15.81 21.22 -6.85
N SER A 324 -15.36 22.44 -6.53
CA SER A 324 -15.79 23.68 -7.18
C SER A 324 -14.66 24.33 -7.98
N ALA A 325 -15.03 25.11 -9.00
CA ALA A 325 -14.06 25.87 -9.77
C ALA A 325 -13.43 27.00 -8.94
N PRO A 326 -12.11 27.27 -9.07
CA PRO A 326 -11.42 28.30 -8.29
C PRO A 326 -11.63 29.68 -8.93
N THR A 327 -12.76 30.33 -8.63
CA THR A 327 -13.15 31.62 -9.26
C THR A 327 -13.13 32.81 -8.29
N GLY A 328 -12.62 33.95 -8.77
CA GLY A 328 -12.86 35.27 -8.19
C GLY A 328 -12.49 35.44 -6.70
N PRO A 329 -13.28 36.23 -5.95
CA PRO A 329 -13.01 36.54 -4.54
C PRO A 329 -12.97 35.31 -3.62
N VAL A 330 -13.69 34.22 -3.94
CA VAL A 330 -13.73 33.01 -3.11
C VAL A 330 -12.38 32.31 -3.11
N PHE A 331 -11.77 32.14 -4.28
CA PHE A 331 -10.43 31.58 -4.37
C PHE A 331 -9.38 32.53 -3.77
N GLY A 332 -9.55 33.85 -3.95
CA GLY A 332 -8.71 34.85 -3.28
C GLY A 332 -8.74 34.72 -1.76
N GLY A 333 -9.94 34.63 -1.17
CA GLY A 333 -10.12 34.43 0.27
C GLY A 333 -9.53 33.11 0.77
N PHE A 334 -9.62 32.03 -0.03
CA PHE A 334 -8.96 30.76 0.26
C PHE A 334 -7.44 30.90 0.34
N LEU A 335 -6.81 31.58 -0.63
CA LEU A 335 -5.37 31.85 -0.62
C LEU A 335 -4.97 32.71 0.58
N THR A 336 -5.73 33.78 0.86
CA THR A 336 -5.49 34.65 2.01
C THR A 336 -5.57 33.88 3.34
N ALA A 337 -6.55 33.00 3.49
CA ALA A 337 -6.68 32.16 4.69
C ALA A 337 -5.48 31.23 4.90
N LEU A 338 -4.85 30.77 3.81
CA LEU A 338 -3.62 29.97 3.85
C LEU A 338 -2.34 30.81 3.97
N GLY A 339 -2.42 32.14 3.86
CA GLY A 339 -1.25 33.03 3.79
C GLY A 339 -0.46 32.90 2.48
N VAL A 340 -1.12 32.54 1.38
CA VAL A 340 -0.48 32.29 0.08
C VAL A 340 -0.61 33.50 -0.87
N ASP A 341 0.50 33.92 -1.47
CA ASP A 341 0.60 34.90 -2.54
C ASP A 341 1.15 34.24 -3.82
N THR A 342 0.25 33.92 -4.76
CA THR A 342 0.60 33.23 -6.01
C THR A 342 1.35 34.11 -7.02
N THR A 343 1.53 35.40 -6.74
CA THR A 343 2.41 36.28 -7.54
C THR A 343 3.89 36.10 -7.19
N ARG A 344 4.19 35.36 -6.11
CA ARG A 344 5.55 34.98 -5.73
C ARG A 344 5.96 33.66 -6.35
N ALA A 345 7.26 33.47 -6.49
CA ALA A 345 7.88 32.27 -7.03
C ALA A 345 7.52 31.03 -6.20
N PHE A 346 6.88 30.05 -6.83
CA PHE A 346 6.48 28.79 -6.20
C PHE A 346 7.71 28.01 -5.74
N GLY A 347 7.69 27.54 -4.49
CA GLY A 347 8.78 26.80 -3.87
C GLY A 347 10.04 27.60 -3.54
N GLN A 348 10.06 28.92 -3.79
CA GLN A 348 11.18 29.81 -3.41
C GLN A 348 10.77 30.89 -2.40
N SER A 349 9.49 31.24 -2.38
CA SER A 349 8.94 32.21 -1.44
C SER A 349 8.21 31.52 -0.29
N THR A 350 8.35 32.06 0.91
CA THR A 350 7.53 31.68 2.08
C THR A 350 6.04 31.95 1.88
N LEU A 351 5.69 32.82 0.94
CA LEU A 351 4.30 33.09 0.57
C LEU A 351 3.78 32.18 -0.55
N ASN A 352 4.63 31.37 -1.20
CA ASN A 352 4.17 30.38 -2.18
C ASN A 352 4.94 29.07 -2.04
N PRO A 353 4.87 28.40 -0.87
CA PRO A 353 5.67 27.23 -0.55
C PRO A 353 5.18 25.96 -1.29
N PHE A 354 6.04 24.95 -1.37
CA PHE A 354 5.56 23.57 -1.55
C PHE A 354 4.71 23.16 -0.33
N PRO A 355 3.47 22.72 -0.53
CA PRO A 355 2.58 22.28 0.54
C PRO A 355 3.10 20.99 1.22
N SER A 356 2.70 20.78 2.48
CA SER A 356 3.08 19.59 3.26
C SER A 356 2.62 18.31 2.58
N THR A 357 1.46 18.30 1.93
CA THR A 357 0.94 17.16 1.16
C THR A 357 1.83 16.67 0.01
N LEU A 358 2.81 17.47 -0.42
CA LEU A 358 3.74 17.11 -1.50
C LEU A 358 5.11 16.66 -1.00
N VAL A 359 5.40 16.79 0.29
CA VAL A 359 6.72 16.50 0.88
C VAL A 359 6.59 15.66 2.15
N LEU A 360 7.68 15.05 2.60
CA LEU A 360 7.78 14.50 3.94
C LEU A 360 9.15 14.87 4.50
N ASP A 361 9.17 15.66 5.57
CA ASP A 361 10.41 16.19 6.14
C ASP A 361 11.14 15.15 7.02
N ALA A 362 12.33 15.50 7.52
CA ALA A 362 13.14 14.60 8.34
C ALA A 362 12.49 14.28 9.70
N THR A 363 11.73 15.21 10.27
CA THR A 363 11.05 15.04 11.56
C THR A 363 9.86 14.09 11.41
N GLU A 364 9.07 14.27 10.36
CA GLU A 364 7.93 13.43 10.01
C GLU A 364 8.40 12.01 9.65
N GLN A 365 9.50 11.87 8.91
CA GLN A 365 10.16 10.59 8.67
C GLN A 365 10.60 9.90 9.96
N ALA A 366 11.23 10.64 10.89
CA ALA A 366 11.64 10.08 12.17
C ALA A 366 10.44 9.58 13.00
N ALA A 367 9.33 10.32 13.00
CA ALA A 367 8.09 9.90 13.65
C ALA A 367 7.53 8.62 13.04
N VAL A 368 7.50 8.52 11.69
CA VAL A 368 7.08 7.32 10.95
C VAL A 368 7.98 6.13 11.29
N ALA A 369 9.30 6.31 11.28
CA ALA A 369 10.26 5.24 11.57
C ALA A 369 10.16 4.74 13.03
N ALA A 370 10.03 5.66 14.00
CA ALA A 370 9.87 5.31 15.40
C ALA A 370 8.57 4.53 15.65
N ALA A 371 7.45 4.98 15.09
CA ALA A 371 6.17 4.30 15.19
C ALA A 371 6.21 2.92 14.52
N THR A 372 6.75 2.83 13.30
CA THR A 372 6.91 1.56 12.57
C THR A 372 7.71 0.55 13.40
N THR A 373 8.81 0.99 14.02
CA THR A 373 9.64 0.13 14.88
C THR A 373 8.83 -0.39 16.07
N ALA A 374 8.14 0.50 16.79
CA ALA A 374 7.34 0.12 17.95
C ALA A 374 6.18 -0.83 17.59
N PHE A 375 5.49 -0.57 16.49
CA PHE A 375 4.41 -1.41 15.99
C PHE A 375 4.90 -2.80 15.58
N ASN A 376 6.04 -2.87 14.90
CA ASN A 376 6.66 -4.14 14.51
C ASN A 376 7.08 -4.95 15.74
N SER A 377 7.61 -4.32 16.79
CA SER A 377 7.88 -4.98 18.06
C SER A 377 6.61 -5.56 18.69
N SER A 378 5.49 -4.83 18.69
CA SER A 378 4.19 -5.34 19.18
C SER A 378 3.68 -6.54 18.37
N LEU A 379 3.74 -6.47 17.03
CA LEU A 379 3.30 -7.58 16.16
C LEU A 379 4.17 -8.82 16.36
N GLN A 380 5.49 -8.65 16.44
CA GLN A 380 6.42 -9.74 16.68
C GLN A 380 6.18 -10.38 18.06
N ALA A 381 6.03 -9.59 19.11
CA ALA A 381 5.76 -10.10 20.45
C ALA A 381 4.43 -10.88 20.50
N ALA A 382 3.38 -10.37 19.87
CA ALA A 382 2.08 -11.06 19.79
C ALA A 382 2.17 -12.38 19.01
N ALA A 383 2.94 -12.41 17.90
CA ALA A 383 3.16 -13.61 17.11
C ALA A 383 3.96 -14.68 17.88
N THR A 384 5.07 -14.28 18.51
CA THR A 384 5.93 -15.16 19.31
C THR A 384 5.16 -15.76 20.49
N ALA A 385 4.36 -14.96 21.20
CA ALA A 385 3.55 -15.43 22.33
C ALA A 385 2.54 -16.53 21.96
N LYS A 386 2.23 -16.70 20.67
CA LYS A 386 1.32 -17.73 20.15
C LYS A 386 2.02 -18.80 19.29
N GLY A 387 3.35 -18.75 19.16
CA GLY A 387 4.10 -19.68 18.30
C GLY A 387 3.69 -19.58 16.82
N LEU A 388 3.35 -18.38 16.35
CA LEU A 388 2.92 -18.15 14.98
C LEU A 388 4.12 -17.97 14.04
N ALA A 389 3.93 -18.31 12.77
CA ALA A 389 4.88 -17.92 11.73
C ALA A 389 4.96 -16.38 11.66
N TYR A 390 6.15 -15.86 11.40
CA TYR A 390 6.37 -14.41 11.32
C TYR A 390 7.10 -14.05 10.03
N PHE A 391 6.45 -13.27 9.18
CA PHE A 391 7.04 -12.74 7.96
C PHE A 391 7.51 -11.29 8.19
N ASP A 392 8.82 -11.10 8.20
CA ASP A 392 9.46 -9.78 8.29
C ASP A 392 9.43 -9.07 6.93
N ALA A 393 8.25 -8.53 6.59
CA ALA A 393 8.04 -7.71 5.40
C ALA A 393 8.95 -6.47 5.39
N ASN A 394 9.29 -5.92 6.56
CA ASN A 394 10.17 -4.76 6.68
C ASN A 394 11.57 -5.03 6.15
N SER A 395 12.21 -6.10 6.61
CA SER A 395 13.51 -6.52 6.07
C SER A 395 13.40 -6.97 4.60
N PHE A 396 12.33 -7.68 4.25
CA PHE A 396 12.10 -8.13 2.87
C PHE A 396 12.06 -6.97 1.86
N PHE A 397 11.25 -5.93 2.12
CA PHE A 397 11.14 -4.80 1.20
C PHE A 397 12.39 -3.91 1.19
N ARG A 398 13.13 -3.81 2.29
CA ARG A 398 14.46 -3.17 2.27
C ARG A 398 15.45 -3.91 1.36
N GLY A 399 15.44 -5.24 1.38
CA GLY A 399 16.27 -6.06 0.48
C GLY A 399 15.88 -5.88 -0.99
N ILE A 400 14.58 -5.76 -1.28
CA ILE A 400 14.11 -5.42 -2.62
C ILE A 400 14.62 -4.03 -3.05
N ALA A 401 14.52 -3.04 -2.17
CA ALA A 401 14.94 -1.67 -2.46
C ALA A 401 16.46 -1.53 -2.69
N SER A 402 17.28 -2.41 -2.09
CA SER A 402 18.73 -2.43 -2.30
C SER A 402 19.17 -3.18 -3.57
N GLY A 403 18.25 -3.68 -4.40
CA GLY A 403 18.53 -4.14 -5.76
C GLY A 403 18.91 -5.62 -5.90
N THR A 404 18.64 -6.48 -4.91
CA THR A 404 19.15 -7.86 -4.86
C THR A 404 18.11 -8.95 -5.09
N SER A 405 16.98 -8.67 -5.76
CA SER A 405 15.93 -9.68 -5.98
C SER A 405 16.00 -10.31 -7.38
N VAL A 406 17.00 -11.15 -7.62
CA VAL A 406 16.99 -12.06 -8.78
C VAL A 406 16.15 -13.29 -8.41
N TYR A 407 15.09 -13.55 -9.17
CA TYR A 407 14.33 -14.80 -9.07
C TYR A 407 14.31 -15.47 -10.45
N ASN A 408 14.78 -16.72 -10.53
CA ASN A 408 14.92 -17.46 -11.79
C ASN A 408 15.59 -16.63 -12.91
N SER A 409 16.69 -15.95 -12.59
CA SER A 409 17.44 -15.08 -13.51
C SER A 409 16.67 -13.86 -14.05
N VAL A 410 15.48 -13.57 -13.52
CA VAL A 410 14.74 -12.34 -13.83
C VAL A 410 15.02 -11.31 -12.74
N ASN A 411 15.50 -10.13 -13.17
CA ASN A 411 15.72 -9.00 -12.29
C ASN A 411 14.38 -8.45 -11.81
N ASN A 412 14.22 -8.34 -10.49
CA ASN A 412 13.09 -7.65 -9.89
C ASN A 412 13.54 -6.36 -9.25
N SER A 413 12.85 -5.27 -9.57
CA SER A 413 13.20 -3.93 -9.13
C SER A 413 11.97 -3.17 -8.63
N ALA A 414 12.19 -2.34 -7.62
CA ALA A 414 11.23 -1.38 -7.10
C ALA A 414 11.16 -0.08 -7.92
N SER A 415 11.97 0.11 -8.97
CA SER A 415 11.91 1.32 -9.80
C SER A 415 10.48 1.57 -10.28
N PHE A 416 9.99 2.81 -10.09
CA PHE A 416 8.64 3.17 -10.51
C PHE A 416 8.48 3.01 -12.02
N ILE A 417 7.45 2.29 -12.44
CA ILE A 417 7.08 1.98 -13.84
C ILE A 417 8.06 1.09 -14.60
N THR A 418 9.36 1.37 -14.53
CA THR A 418 10.40 0.60 -15.24
C THR A 418 10.83 -0.65 -14.48
N GLY A 419 10.55 -0.71 -13.19
CA GLY A 419 10.61 -1.92 -12.39
C GLY A 419 9.39 -2.80 -12.62
N ASN A 420 9.29 -3.87 -11.82
CA ASN A 420 8.21 -4.84 -11.98
C ASN A 420 7.51 -5.20 -10.67
N LEU A 421 7.90 -4.59 -9.54
CA LEU A 421 7.40 -4.97 -8.21
C LEU A 421 6.33 -4.04 -7.66
N PHE A 422 6.32 -2.77 -8.01
CA PHE A 422 5.33 -1.79 -7.54
C PHE A 422 4.44 -1.29 -8.69
N SER A 423 3.17 -1.11 -8.36
CA SER A 423 2.12 -0.65 -9.26
C SER A 423 2.15 0.87 -9.45
N LEU A 424 1.24 1.41 -10.27
CA LEU A 424 1.24 2.82 -10.71
C LEU A 424 0.92 3.84 -9.61
N ASP A 425 0.51 3.40 -8.43
CA ASP A 425 0.38 4.28 -7.25
C ASP A 425 1.69 4.45 -6.48
N GLY A 426 2.73 3.66 -6.81
CA GLY A 426 4.02 3.69 -6.12
C GLY A 426 3.97 3.19 -4.67
N VAL A 427 2.88 2.55 -4.26
CA VAL A 427 2.65 2.07 -2.90
C VAL A 427 2.42 0.56 -2.90
N HIS A 428 1.49 0.08 -3.72
CA HIS A 428 1.06 -1.31 -3.70
C HIS A 428 1.89 -2.14 -4.69
N PRO A 429 2.14 -3.43 -4.39
CA PRO A 429 2.79 -4.34 -5.32
C PRO A 429 1.99 -4.58 -6.60
N THR A 430 2.68 -4.92 -7.69
CA THR A 430 2.07 -5.56 -8.87
C THR A 430 1.69 -7.02 -8.54
N PRO A 431 0.96 -7.74 -9.41
CA PRO A 431 0.82 -9.19 -9.31
C PRO A 431 2.14 -9.94 -9.10
N ARG A 432 3.21 -9.54 -9.81
CA ARG A 432 4.56 -10.09 -9.60
C ARG A 432 5.12 -9.77 -8.22
N GLY A 433 4.93 -8.54 -7.74
CA GLY A 433 5.32 -8.16 -6.39
C GLY A 433 4.58 -8.96 -5.31
N TYR A 434 3.27 -9.17 -5.47
CA TYR A 434 2.48 -10.03 -4.59
C TYR A 434 2.95 -11.49 -4.62
N ALA A 435 3.42 -12.01 -5.76
CA ALA A 435 4.00 -13.34 -5.85
C ALA A 435 5.29 -13.48 -5.02
N LEU A 436 6.16 -12.46 -5.02
CA LEU A 436 7.34 -12.47 -4.15
C LEU A 436 6.96 -12.37 -2.66
N VAL A 437 5.95 -11.57 -2.32
CA VAL A 437 5.40 -11.51 -0.96
C VAL A 437 4.84 -12.88 -0.54
N ALA A 438 4.06 -13.52 -1.39
CA ALA A 438 3.51 -14.85 -1.13
C ALA A 438 4.63 -15.87 -0.86
N ASN A 439 5.72 -15.82 -1.64
CA ASN A 439 6.90 -16.67 -1.41
C ASN A 439 7.62 -16.37 -0.08
N GLY A 440 7.70 -15.10 0.32
CA GLY A 440 8.22 -14.72 1.64
C GLY A 440 7.38 -15.28 2.78
N ILE A 441 6.05 -15.22 2.65
CA ILE A 441 5.10 -15.79 3.60
C ILE A 441 5.19 -17.33 3.63
N ILE A 442 5.21 -17.99 2.47
CA ILE A 442 5.37 -19.45 2.37
C ILE A 442 6.64 -19.91 3.06
N ARG A 443 7.76 -19.19 2.88
CA ARG A 443 9.02 -19.48 3.57
C ARG A 443 8.85 -19.42 5.09
N ALA A 444 8.21 -18.38 5.62
CA ALA A 444 7.95 -18.26 7.05
C ALA A 444 7.09 -19.41 7.58
N ILE A 445 6.03 -19.79 6.83
CA ILE A 445 5.15 -20.91 7.18
C ILE A 445 5.92 -22.23 7.21
N ASN A 446 6.69 -22.53 6.16
CA ASN A 446 7.51 -23.74 6.05
C ASN A 446 8.54 -23.84 7.19
N THR A 447 9.24 -22.73 7.49
CA THR A 447 10.20 -22.69 8.59
C THR A 447 9.55 -22.93 9.95
N THR A 448 8.39 -22.33 10.23
CA THR A 448 7.75 -22.46 11.54
C THR A 448 7.03 -23.79 11.74
N TYR A 449 6.39 -24.31 10.71
CA TYR A 449 5.50 -25.47 10.84
C TYR A 449 6.06 -26.77 10.29
N GLY A 450 7.24 -26.74 9.67
CA GLY A 450 7.84 -27.91 9.00
C GLY A 450 7.05 -28.33 7.77
N SER A 451 6.26 -27.43 7.17
CA SER A 451 5.55 -27.68 5.91
C SER A 451 6.50 -27.58 4.71
N THR A 452 6.08 -28.15 3.58
CA THR A 452 6.80 -28.11 2.30
C THR A 452 5.95 -27.49 1.21
N ILE A 453 5.27 -26.38 1.53
CA ILE A 453 4.45 -25.65 0.57
C ILE A 453 5.36 -25.07 -0.51
N GLN A 454 5.01 -25.33 -1.76
CA GLN A 454 5.79 -24.90 -2.91
C GLN A 454 5.65 -23.38 -3.11
N PRO A 455 6.72 -22.68 -3.53
CA PRO A 455 6.62 -21.28 -3.89
C PRO A 455 5.87 -21.11 -5.22
N VAL A 456 5.23 -19.95 -5.40
CA VAL A 456 4.74 -19.53 -6.71
C VAL A 456 5.89 -19.05 -7.58
N ASN A 457 5.79 -19.24 -8.91
CA ASN A 457 6.73 -18.62 -9.84
C ASN A 457 6.31 -17.17 -10.16
N PRO A 458 7.01 -16.12 -9.68
CA PRO A 458 6.69 -14.72 -9.93
C PRO A 458 6.74 -14.32 -11.40
N THR A 459 7.48 -15.05 -12.25
CA THR A 459 7.56 -14.73 -13.69
C THR A 459 6.25 -14.99 -14.43
N ASN A 460 5.37 -15.82 -13.86
CA ASN A 460 4.04 -16.09 -14.40
C ASN A 460 3.08 -14.92 -14.17
N TYR A 461 3.47 -13.94 -13.36
CA TYR A 461 2.66 -12.79 -13.01
C TYR A 461 3.22 -11.53 -13.67
N ARG A 462 2.29 -10.68 -14.11
CA ARG A 462 2.62 -9.42 -14.78
C ARG A 462 3.26 -8.41 -13.82
N GLY A 463 4.14 -7.58 -14.37
CA GLY A 463 4.56 -6.32 -13.76
C GLY A 463 3.60 -5.18 -14.13
N VAL A 464 4.17 -3.98 -14.29
CA VAL A 464 3.45 -2.83 -14.85
C VAL A 464 3.09 -3.11 -16.31
N LEU A 465 1.84 -2.84 -16.69
CA LEU A 465 1.39 -2.95 -18.08
C LEU A 465 1.72 -1.66 -18.83
N PHE A 466 2.38 -1.81 -19.97
CA PHE A 466 2.67 -0.72 -20.90
C PHE A 466 1.56 -0.65 -21.96
N PRO A 467 1.22 0.56 -22.45
CA PRO A 467 0.19 0.75 -23.45
C PRO A 467 0.54 0.13 -24.81
#